data_AF-A0A942N7S5-F1
#
_entry.id   AF-A0A942N7S5-F1
#
_cell.length_a   1.000
_cell.length_b   1.000
_cell.length_c   1.000
_cell.angle_alpha   90.00
_cell.angle_beta   90.00
_cell.angle_gamma   90.00
#
_symmetry.space_group_name_H-M   'P 1'
#
loop_
_entity.id
_entity.type
_entity.pdbx_description
1 polymer ?
#
loop_
_entity_poly.entity_id
_entity_poly.type
_entity_poly.pdbx_seq_one_letter_code
_entity_poly.pdbx_strand_id
1 'polypeptide(L)' 'MEIVEKESFFENGNPKYRVTYDFKNQRNNMEFFYENGQVKWRGRFNHGKEDGEWIYYFEDGKVFCRENWKNGVKVDCFLE' A
#
# COMPACT_ATOMS: atom_id res chain seq x y z
N MET A 1 -7.92 19.76 9.32
CA MET A 1 -7.00 18.80 8.68
C MET A 1 -7.82 17.58 8.32
N GLU A 2 -8.14 17.40 7.03
CA GLU A 2 -8.94 16.25 6.56
C GLU A 2 -8.04 15.09 6.10
N ILE A 3 -6.76 15.38 5.84
CA ILE A 3 -5.72 14.44 5.47
C ILE A 3 -4.65 14.40 6.56
N VAL A 4 -4.24 13.20 6.97
CA VAL A 4 -3.13 12.97 7.92
C VAL A 4 -2.17 11.95 7.33
N GLU A 5 -0.88 12.24 7.41
CA GLU A 5 0.19 11.34 6.96
C GLU A 5 0.91 10.76 8.18
N LYS A 6 1.25 9.48 8.10
CA LYS A 6 2.12 8.83 9.09
C LYS A 6 3.14 7.96 8.39
N GLU A 7 4.33 7.92 8.97
CA GLU A 7 5.43 7.09 8.49
C GLU A 7 6.08 6.38 9.68
N SER A 8 6.70 5.24 9.39
CA SER A 8 7.62 4.54 10.29
C SER A 8 8.89 4.23 9.53
N PHE A 9 9.99 4.04 10.24
CA PHE A 9 11.31 3.83 9.68
C PHE A 9 11.94 2.56 10.25
N PHE A 10 12.79 1.92 9.45
CA PHE A 10 13.73 0.89 9.90
C PHE A 10 14.89 1.55 10.68
N GLU A 11 15.72 0.74 11.35
CA GLU A 11 16.88 1.24 12.10
C GLU A 11 17.88 1.98 11.22
N ASN A 12 17.98 1.58 9.94
CA ASN A 12 18.83 2.24 8.95
C ASN A 12 18.27 3.60 8.44
N GLY A 13 17.11 4.03 8.94
CA GLY A 13 16.46 5.28 8.55
C GLY A 13 15.60 5.22 7.29
N ASN A 14 15.56 4.08 6.58
CA ASN A 14 14.66 3.91 5.44
C ASN A 14 13.20 3.76 5.90
N PRO A 15 12.21 4.22 5.11
CA PRO A 15 10.81 4.05 5.46
C PRO A 15 10.48 2.56 5.55
N LYS A 16 9.67 2.20 6.55
CA LYS A 16 9.12 0.86 6.75
C LYS A 16 7.69 0.76 6.24
N TYR A 17 6.89 1.77 6.53
CA TYR A 17 5.59 1.98 5.91
C TYR A 17 5.23 3.45 5.90
N ARG A 18 4.34 3.82 4.97
CA ARG A 18 3.70 5.12 4.87
C ARG A 18 2.20 4.92 4.76
N VAL A 19 1.44 5.79 5.41
CA VAL A 19 -0.01 5.79 5.32
C VAL A 19 -0.56 7.21 5.27
N THR A 20 -1.47 7.45 4.34
CA THR A 20 -2.24 8.68 4.23
C THR A 20 -3.69 8.38 4.58
N TYR A 21 -4.21 9.03 5.62
CA TYR A 21 -5.60 8.94 6.07
C TYR A 21 -6.39 10.13 5.55
N ASP A 22 -7.41 9.88 4.73
CA ASP A 22 -8.43 10.84 4.32
C ASP A 22 -9.72 10.53 5.08
N PHE A 23 -9.93 11.24 6.18
CA PHE A 23 -11.06 10.99 7.08
C PHE A 23 -12.40 11.36 6.45
N LYS A 24 -12.41 12.36 5.56
CA LYS A 24 -13.61 12.83 4.88
C LYS A 24 -14.16 11.78 3.92
N ASN A 25 -13.27 11.18 3.14
CA ASN A 25 -13.65 10.15 2.17
C ASN A 25 -13.52 8.72 2.73
N GLN A 26 -13.08 8.57 3.98
CA GLN A 26 -12.79 7.29 4.64
C GLN A 26 -11.85 6.41 3.82
N ARG A 27 -10.79 7.03 3.27
CA ARG A 27 -9.80 6.36 2.42
C ARG A 27 -8.43 6.38 3.08
N ASN A 28 -7.77 5.23 3.06
CA ASN A 28 -6.39 5.12 3.51
C ASN A 28 -5.53 4.59 2.36
N ASN A 29 -4.52 5.35 1.94
CA ASN A 29 -3.50 4.85 1.02
C ASN A 29 -2.32 4.34 1.84
N MET A 30 -1.79 3.17 1.50
CA MET A 30 -0.73 2.53 2.28
C MET A 30 0.36 1.97 1.39
N GLU A 31 1.60 2.18 1.78
CA GLU A 31 2.80 1.62 1.16
C GLU A 31 3.66 0.97 2.23
N PHE A 32 4.18 -0.22 1.93
CA PHE A 32 5.22 -0.87 2.72
C PHE A 32 6.47 -1.00 1.88
N PHE A 33 7.61 -0.99 2.57
CA PHE A 33 8.92 -0.97 1.94
C PHE A 33 9.75 -2.13 2.46
N TYR A 34 10.68 -2.58 1.61
CA TYR A 34 11.82 -3.39 2.01
C TYR A 34 12.85 -2.51 2.71
N GLU A 35 13.74 -3.12 3.48
CA GLU A 35 14.79 -2.41 4.22
C GLU A 35 15.77 -1.68 3.30
N ASN A 36 15.88 -2.10 2.04
CA ASN A 36 16.64 -1.43 0.98
C ASN A 36 15.95 -0.16 0.44
N GLY A 37 14.77 0.21 0.95
CA GLY A 37 14.01 1.39 0.56
C GLY A 37 13.08 1.19 -0.64
N GLN A 38 13.09 0.03 -1.30
CA GLN A 38 12.17 -0.28 -2.40
C GLN A 38 10.77 -0.58 -1.86
N VAL A 39 9.74 -0.24 -2.64
CA VAL A 39 8.35 -0.58 -2.30
C VAL A 39 8.19 -2.09 -2.32
N LYS A 40 7.64 -2.64 -1.24
CA LYS A 40 7.27 -4.05 -1.11
C LYS A 40 5.84 -4.29 -1.58
N TRP A 41 4.92 -3.43 -1.17
CA TRP A 41 3.58 -3.39 -1.73
C TRP A 41 2.94 -2.03 -1.50
N ARG A 42 1.93 -1.72 -2.31
CA ARG A 42 1.07 -0.56 -2.12
C ARG A 42 -0.38 -0.88 -2.45
N GLY A 43 -1.29 -0.20 -1.76
CA GLY A 43 -2.73 -0.39 -1.95
C GLY A 43 -3.55 0.67 -1.24
N ARG A 44 -4.87 0.57 -1.43
CA ARG A 44 -5.84 1.45 -0.79
C ARG A 44 -6.87 0.65 0.00
N PHE A 45 -7.29 1.23 1.12
CA PHE A 45 -8.51 0.89 1.81
C PHE A 45 -9.57 1.98 1.60
N ASN A 46 -10.81 1.58 1.36
CA ASN A 46 -12.00 2.43 1.31
C ASN A 46 -13.01 1.90 2.34
N HIS A 47 -13.46 2.74 3.26
CA HIS A 47 -14.33 2.35 4.38
C HIS A 47 -13.80 1.14 5.17
N GLY A 48 -12.47 1.08 5.36
CA GLY A 48 -11.81 0.00 6.10
C GLY A 48 -11.65 -1.33 5.34
N LYS A 49 -11.96 -1.37 4.04
CA LYS A 49 -11.81 -2.56 3.18
C LYS A 49 -10.88 -2.30 2.00
N GLU A 50 -10.17 -3.32 1.54
CA GLU A 50 -9.32 -3.26 0.35
C GLU A 50 -10.13 -2.81 -0.87
N ASP A 51 -9.59 -1.86 -1.62
CA ASP A 51 -10.28 -1.26 -2.74
C ASP A 51 -9.30 -0.72 -3.79
N GLY A 52 -9.55 -1.03 -5.06
CA GLY A 52 -8.68 -0.67 -6.17
C GLY A 52 -7.53 -1.66 -6.37
N GLU A 53 -6.49 -1.18 -7.04
CA GLU A 53 -5.31 -1.97 -7.38
C GLU A 53 -4.38 -2.10 -6.17
N TRP A 54 -3.93 -3.33 -5.93
CA TRP A 54 -2.89 -3.69 -4.99
C TRP A 54 -1.72 -4.24 -5.77
N ILE A 55 -0.54 -3.64 -5.59
CA ILE A 55 0.67 -4.04 -6.32
C ILE A 55 1.69 -4.53 -5.31
N TYR A 56 2.24 -5.71 -5.59
CA TYR A 56 3.30 -6.34 -4.83
C TYR A 56 4.54 -6.39 -5.68
N TYR A 57 5.70 -6.17 -5.07
CA TYR A 57 6.98 -6.09 -5.75
C TYR A 57 7.97 -7.06 -5.12
N PHE A 58 8.94 -7.51 -5.92
CA PHE A 58 10.17 -8.11 -5.44
C PHE A 58 11.12 -7.04 -4.88
N GLU A 59 12.16 -7.47 -4.15
CA GLU A 59 13.18 -6.57 -3.59
C GLU A 59 13.97 -5.78 -4.63
N ASP A 60 14.04 -6.28 -5.88
CA ASP A 60 14.67 -5.61 -7.02
C ASP A 60 13.75 -4.56 -7.68
N GLY A 61 12.53 -4.37 -7.13
CA GLY A 61 11.55 -3.41 -7.61
C GLY A 61 10.69 -3.90 -8.77
N LYS A 62 10.91 -5.13 -9.27
CA LYS A 62 10.01 -5.72 -10.28
C LYS A 62 8.66 -6.04 -9.65
N VAL A 63 7.60 -5.91 -10.43
CA VAL A 63 6.26 -6.30 -9.99
C VAL A 63 6.21 -7.82 -9.90
N PHE A 64 5.75 -8.29 -8.75
CA PHE A 64 5.49 -9.70 -8.49
C PHE A 64 4.04 -10.06 -8.81
N CYS A 65 3.11 -9.20 -8.41
CA CYS A 65 1.68 -9.46 -8.53
C CYS A 65 0.90 -8.14 -8.55
N ARG A 66 -0.16 -8.09 -9.36
CA ARG A 66 -1.23 -7.09 -9.23
C ARG A 66 -2.53 -7.77 -8.89
N GLU A 67 -3.20 -7.25 -7.87
CA GLU A 67 -4.53 -7.70 -7.48
C GLU A 67 -5.52 -6.55 -7.62
N ASN A 68 -6.74 -6.86 -8.06
CA ASN A 68 -7.82 -5.89 -8.07
C ASN A 68 -8.81 -6.23 -6.97
N TRP A 69 -9.11 -5.27 -6.10
CA TRP A 69 -10.03 -5.43 -4.98
C TRP A 69 -11.22 -4.48 -5.11
N LYS A 70 -12.39 -4.95 -4.70
CA LYS A 70 -13.60 -4.12 -4.61
C LYS A 70 -14.35 -4.46 -3.33
N ASN A 71 -14.44 -3.49 -2.43
CA ASN A 71 -15.12 -3.64 -1.13
C ASN A 71 -14.63 -4.87 -0.33
N GLY A 72 -13.33 -5.13 -0.33
CA GLY A 72 -12.72 -6.26 0.38
C GLY A 72 -12.88 -7.61 -0.31
N VAL A 73 -13.32 -7.64 -1.57
CA VAL A 73 -13.37 -8.87 -2.38
C VAL A 73 -12.33 -8.78 -3.49
N LYS A 74 -11.46 -9.78 -3.57
CA LYS A 74 -10.50 -9.92 -4.66
C LYS A 74 -11.25 -10.26 -5.95
N VAL A 75 -11.15 -9.37 -6.92
CA VAL A 75 -11.77 -9.46 -8.24
C VAL A 75 -10.82 -10.18 -9.21
N ASP A 76 -9.52 -9.89 -9.14
CA ASP A 76 -8.53 -10.43 -10.08
C ASP A 76 -7.13 -10.53 -9.47
N CYS A 77 -6.28 -11.36 -10.07
CA CYS A 77 -4.87 -11.56 -9.75
C CYS A 77 -4.05 -11.78 -11.02
N PHE A 78 -3.09 -10.91 -11.28
CA PHE A 78 -2.13 -11.05 -12.37
C PHE A 78 -0.75 -11.25 -11.78
N LEU A 79 -0.15 -12.42 -12.04
CA LEU A 79 1.26 -12.67 -11.78
C LEU A 79 2.05 -12.21 -13.01
N GLU A 80 3.13 -11.44 -12.79
CA GLU A 80 4.04 -11.00 -13.86
C GLU A 80 5.28 -11.90 -13.96
#